data_AF-A0A9W6VZC4-F1
#
_entry.id   AF-A0A9W6VZC4-F1
#
_cell.length_a   1.000
_cell.length_b   1.000
_cell.length_c   1.000
_cell.angle_alpha   90.00
_cell.angle_beta   90.00
_cell.angle_gamma   90.00
#
_symmetry.space_group_name_H-M   'P 1'
#
loop_
_entity.id
_entity.type
_entity.pdbx_description
1 polymer ?
#
loop_
_entity_poly.entity_id
_entity_poly.type
_entity_poly.pdbx_seq_one_letter_code
_entity_poly.pdbx_strand_id
1 'polypeptide(L)'
;MPQRFSAMQTASFPQLDEHFRIAGRSIEPTIRFEVSGPLAQSCRDSLTTALRAASPSSWRDYWYRVQCPSRIAHYDALRRLSGKPFTADQTRRFEPWAVLARSCGWWWPRERVCVVSDRPVSLSTEVWQDNGNVRLHDPNGPAMRFGDGWEVYAWHGTHVPSWVITDPRAWRIARETNVEVRRCAIEHVGWASYIEEAGLRLLATAPDPGNPGCELRLYHVRDRTKVLLAVNGSVERDGRRRRYGLTVPGHFTDPIAAAGWTYGLSGAEYSQLLRRT
;
A
#
# COMPACT_ATOMS: atom_id res chain seq x y z
N MET A 1 4.53 3.99 23.22
CA MET A 1 4.01 5.34 23.54
C MET A 1 4.11 5.52 25.05
N PRO A 2 4.55 6.68 25.57
CA PRO A 2 4.69 6.89 27.02
C PRO A 2 3.38 6.65 27.76
N GLN A 3 3.41 5.96 28.90
CA GLN A 3 2.19 5.60 29.65
C GLN A 3 1.37 6.84 30.04
N ARG A 4 2.04 7.89 30.54
CA ARG A 4 1.41 9.16 30.90
C ARG A 4 0.67 9.81 29.72
N PHE A 5 1.30 9.78 28.55
CA PHE A 5 0.71 10.34 27.33
C PHE A 5 -0.48 9.50 26.83
N SER A 6 -0.41 8.18 26.94
CA SER A 6 -1.56 7.31 26.63
C SER A 6 -2.72 7.51 27.61
N ALA A 7 -2.44 7.67 28.90
CA ALA A 7 -3.48 7.94 29.90
C ALA A 7 -4.18 9.28 29.64
N MET A 8 -3.42 10.32 29.28
CA MET A 8 -3.95 11.63 28.90
C MET A 8 -4.89 11.54 27.68
N GLN A 9 -4.51 10.79 26.63
CA GLN A 9 -5.38 10.57 25.47
C GLN A 9 -6.70 9.89 25.86
N THR A 10 -6.63 8.80 26.63
CA THR A 10 -7.81 8.04 27.04
C THR A 10 -8.76 8.86 27.90
N ALA A 11 -8.25 9.79 28.72
CA ALA A 11 -9.07 10.64 29.57
C ALA A 11 -9.71 11.83 28.85
N SER A 12 -9.11 12.34 27.76
CA SER A 12 -9.51 13.62 27.18
C SER A 12 -10.65 13.52 26.15
N PHE A 13 -10.62 12.53 25.26
CA PHE A 13 -11.62 12.42 24.19
C PHE A 13 -13.04 12.03 24.65
N PRO A 14 -13.23 11.12 25.63
CA PRO A 14 -14.57 10.79 26.12
C PRO A 14 -15.35 11.99 26.69
N GLN A 15 -14.63 12.97 27.26
CA GLN A 15 -15.24 14.20 27.78
C GLN A 15 -15.74 15.14 26.66
N LEU A 16 -15.09 15.10 25.49
CA LEU A 16 -15.53 15.86 24.32
C LEU A 16 -16.72 15.18 23.63
N ASP A 17 -16.79 13.84 23.65
CA ASP A 17 -17.95 13.09 23.16
C ASP A 17 -19.21 13.40 23.97
N GLU A 18 -19.10 13.46 25.30
CA GLU A 18 -20.20 13.86 26.18
C GLU A 18 -20.71 15.25 25.81
N HIS A 19 -19.79 16.20 25.61
CA HIS A 19 -20.10 17.59 25.30
C HIS A 19 -20.94 17.76 24.03
N PHE A 20 -20.68 16.92 23.02
CA PHE A 20 -21.37 16.97 21.73
C PHE A 20 -22.43 15.88 21.53
N ARG A 21 -22.86 15.19 22.59
CA ARG A 21 -23.90 14.17 22.49
C ARG A 21 -25.17 14.76 21.87
N ILE A 22 -25.67 14.17 20.78
CA ILE A 22 -26.91 14.57 20.10
C ILE A 22 -27.97 13.50 20.39
N ALA A 23 -29.11 13.91 20.95
CA ALA A 23 -30.24 13.01 21.27
C ALA A 23 -29.85 11.74 22.03
N GLY A 24 -28.88 11.84 22.96
CA GLY A 24 -28.41 10.71 23.77
C GLY A 24 -27.46 9.73 23.06
N ARG A 25 -27.14 9.94 21.78
CA ARG A 25 -26.21 9.08 21.03
C ARG A 25 -24.80 9.69 20.97
N SER A 26 -23.80 8.85 21.23
CA SER A 26 -22.39 9.22 21.05
C SER A 26 -22.05 9.30 19.55
N ILE A 27 -21.21 10.26 19.18
CA ILE A 27 -20.75 10.46 17.80
C ILE A 27 -19.47 9.63 17.48
N GLU A 28 -18.74 9.18 18.52
CA GLU A 28 -17.51 8.39 18.38
C GLU A 28 -17.67 7.08 17.59
N PRO A 29 -18.77 6.30 17.70
CA PRO A 29 -18.96 5.12 16.85
C PRO A 29 -19.01 5.47 15.36
N THR A 30 -19.71 6.55 15.01
CA THR A 30 -19.81 7.05 13.62
C THR A 30 -18.45 7.53 13.12
N ILE A 31 -17.72 8.33 13.90
CA ILE A 31 -16.37 8.79 13.53
C ILE A 31 -15.40 7.61 13.37
N ARG A 32 -15.52 6.61 14.27
CA ARG A 32 -14.67 5.43 14.22
C ARG A 32 -14.92 4.62 12.96
N PHE A 33 -16.17 4.44 12.58
CA PHE A 33 -16.56 3.64 11.43
C PHE A 33 -16.32 4.37 10.09
N GLU A 34 -16.75 5.62 9.97
CA GLU A 34 -16.73 6.37 8.70
C GLU A 34 -15.36 6.96 8.36
N VAL A 35 -14.53 7.27 9.37
CA VAL A 35 -13.30 8.04 9.15
C VAL A 35 -12.09 7.33 9.71
N SER A 36 -12.11 6.95 10.99
CA SER A 36 -10.91 6.43 11.64
C SER A 36 -10.53 5.04 11.14
N GLY A 37 -11.50 4.16 10.90
CA GLY A 37 -11.32 2.80 10.41
C GLY A 37 -10.71 2.73 9.02
N PRO A 38 -11.30 3.39 8.00
CA PRO A 38 -10.78 3.42 6.63
C PRO A 38 -9.37 4.02 6.55
N LEU A 39 -9.13 5.15 7.24
CA LEU A 39 -7.80 5.78 7.29
C LEU A 39 -6.77 4.89 8.00
N ALA A 40 -7.15 4.21 9.09
CA ALA A 40 -6.26 3.25 9.76
C ALA A 40 -5.89 2.10 8.84
N GLN A 41 -6.84 1.63 8.04
CA GLN A 41 -6.64 0.56 7.08
C GLN A 41 -5.68 1.01 5.97
N SER A 42 -5.90 2.18 5.35
CA SER A 42 -5.00 2.74 4.34
C SER A 42 -3.56 2.94 4.85
N CYS A 43 -3.41 3.46 6.08
CA CYS A 43 -2.09 3.59 6.73
C CYS A 43 -1.43 2.24 7.04
N ARG A 44 -2.21 1.22 7.45
CA ARG A 44 -1.68 -0.13 7.66
C ARG A 44 -1.20 -0.74 6.37
N ASP A 45 -2.02 -0.69 5.34
CA ASP A 45 -1.76 -1.40 4.08
C ASP A 45 -0.61 -0.77 3.30
N SER A 46 -0.47 0.57 3.33
CA SER A 46 0.60 1.28 2.59
C SER A 46 1.88 1.42 3.40
N LEU A 47 1.78 1.85 4.66
CA LEU A 47 2.92 2.40 5.41
C LEU A 47 3.51 1.40 6.40
N THR A 48 2.66 0.67 7.12
CA THR A 48 3.13 -0.33 8.08
C THR A 48 3.89 -1.45 7.37
N THR A 49 3.43 -1.87 6.19
CA THR A 49 4.12 -2.87 5.35
C THR A 49 5.51 -2.40 4.94
N ALA A 50 5.64 -1.17 4.42
CA ALA A 50 6.93 -0.59 4.00
C ALA A 50 7.90 -0.42 5.18
N LEU A 51 7.40 0.06 6.33
CA LEU A 51 8.22 0.27 7.54
C LEU A 51 8.70 -1.04 8.16
N ARG A 52 7.89 -2.11 8.14
CA ARG A 52 8.29 -3.46 8.58
C ARG A 52 9.37 -4.05 7.68
N ALA A 53 9.29 -3.80 6.37
CA ALA A 53 10.31 -4.23 5.43
C ALA A 53 11.65 -3.49 5.64
N ALA A 54 11.60 -2.21 6.03
CA ALA A 54 12.78 -1.40 6.31
C ALA A 54 13.37 -1.62 7.72
N SER A 55 12.58 -2.14 8.67
CA SER A 55 13.02 -2.36 10.06
C SER A 55 12.25 -3.53 10.71
N PRO A 56 12.92 -4.64 11.06
CA PRO A 56 12.27 -5.82 11.66
C PRO A 56 11.81 -5.61 13.11
N SER A 57 12.08 -4.45 13.73
CA SER A 57 11.66 -4.20 15.10
C SER A 57 10.14 -4.06 15.21
N SER A 58 9.61 -4.47 16.37
CA SER A 58 8.18 -4.53 16.71
C SER A 58 7.55 -3.13 16.84
N TRP A 59 7.42 -2.42 15.74
CA TRP A 59 6.66 -1.18 15.63
C TRP A 59 5.15 -1.53 15.68
N ARG A 60 4.64 -1.92 16.86
CA ARG A 60 3.21 -2.16 17.10
C ARG A 60 2.39 -0.87 16.93
N ASP A 61 1.08 -1.05 16.69
CA ASP A 61 -0.12 -0.16 16.56
C ASP A 61 -0.15 1.26 17.18
N TYR A 62 0.91 1.71 17.84
CA TYR A 62 1.06 3.04 18.42
C TYR A 62 1.11 4.17 17.37
N TRP A 63 1.37 3.84 16.11
CA TRP A 63 1.58 4.83 15.04
C TRP A 63 0.32 5.59 14.71
N TYR A 64 -0.80 4.88 14.52
CA TYR A 64 -2.06 5.50 14.11
C TYR A 64 -2.75 6.24 15.27
N ARG A 65 -2.68 5.68 16.49
CA ARG A 65 -3.35 6.23 17.69
C ARG A 65 -2.83 7.61 18.12
N VAL A 66 -1.58 7.94 17.81
CA VAL A 66 -0.99 9.25 18.14
C VAL A 66 -1.37 10.31 17.10
N GLN A 67 -1.56 9.88 15.85
CA GLN A 67 -1.74 10.79 14.73
C GLN A 67 -3.18 11.28 14.62
N CYS A 68 -4.19 10.40 14.71
CA CYS A 68 -5.62 10.62 14.40
C CYS A 68 -6.05 12.08 14.06
N PRO A 69 -5.58 12.69 12.95
CA PRO A 69 -5.85 14.09 12.66
C PRO A 69 -7.33 14.25 12.31
N SER A 70 -7.95 13.19 11.79
CA SER A 70 -9.37 13.06 11.55
C SER A 70 -10.22 13.29 12.81
N ARG A 71 -9.84 12.69 13.94
CA ARG A 71 -10.55 12.90 15.22
C ARG A 71 -10.40 14.35 15.69
N ILE A 72 -9.21 14.93 15.55
CA ILE A 72 -8.96 16.34 15.91
C ILE A 72 -9.78 17.28 15.01
N ALA A 73 -9.74 17.07 13.69
CA ALA A 73 -10.52 17.83 12.71
C ALA A 73 -12.02 17.74 13.00
N HIS A 74 -12.51 16.57 13.39
CA HIS A 74 -13.92 16.38 13.74
C HIS A 74 -14.35 17.23 14.93
N TYR A 75 -13.64 17.16 16.07
CA TYR A 75 -13.99 18.00 17.23
C TYR A 75 -13.75 19.49 16.98
N ASP A 76 -12.75 19.86 16.17
CA ASP A 76 -12.56 21.25 15.76
C ASP A 76 -13.75 21.75 14.92
N ALA A 77 -14.26 20.92 14.02
CA ALA A 77 -15.47 21.22 13.24
C ALA A 77 -16.69 21.35 14.14
N LEU A 78 -16.92 20.39 15.06
CA LEU A 78 -18.05 20.47 16.01
C LEU A 78 -17.96 21.72 16.89
N ARG A 79 -16.78 22.06 17.41
CA ARG A 79 -16.56 23.29 18.20
C ARG A 79 -16.96 24.55 17.42
N ARG A 80 -16.66 24.61 16.11
CA ARG A 80 -16.93 25.77 15.26
C ARG A 80 -18.39 25.83 14.79
N LEU A 81 -19.01 24.68 14.50
CA LEU A 81 -20.29 24.62 13.79
C LEU A 81 -21.49 24.40 14.71
N SER A 82 -21.32 23.82 15.90
CA SER A 82 -22.44 23.45 16.78
C SER A 82 -22.97 24.58 17.67
N GLY A 83 -22.29 25.72 17.73
CA GLY A 83 -22.60 26.79 18.67
C GLY A 83 -22.36 26.43 20.15
N LYS A 84 -21.77 25.26 20.45
CA LYS A 84 -21.41 24.81 21.80
C LYS A 84 -19.90 24.98 22.03
N PRO A 85 -19.44 26.12 22.56
CA PRO A 85 -18.01 26.33 22.80
C PRO A 85 -17.47 25.33 23.83
N PHE A 86 -16.18 25.08 23.77
CA PHE A 86 -15.48 24.31 24.80
C PHE A 86 -15.36 25.10 26.10
N THR A 87 -15.40 24.39 27.23
CA THR A 87 -14.97 24.93 28.52
C THR A 87 -13.48 25.27 28.48
N ALA A 88 -13.02 26.06 29.44
CA ALA A 88 -11.60 26.38 29.59
C ALA A 88 -10.73 25.12 29.75
N ASP A 89 -11.23 24.12 30.48
CA ASP A 89 -10.51 22.84 30.69
C ASP A 89 -10.40 22.03 29.40
N GLN A 90 -11.51 21.90 28.68
CA GLN A 90 -11.55 21.21 27.38
C GLN A 90 -10.64 21.91 26.36
N THR A 91 -10.66 23.24 26.31
CA THR A 91 -9.79 24.02 25.43
C THR A 91 -8.32 23.80 25.76
N ARG A 92 -7.93 23.88 27.04
CA ARG A 92 -6.55 23.66 27.48
C ARG A 92 -6.03 22.26 27.11
N ARG A 93 -6.88 21.24 27.15
CA ARG A 93 -6.51 19.86 26.78
C ARG A 93 -6.51 19.62 25.27
N PHE A 94 -7.44 20.23 24.53
CA PHE A 94 -7.62 20.00 23.11
C PHE A 94 -6.65 20.80 22.24
N GLU A 95 -6.39 22.06 22.57
CA GLU A 95 -5.64 22.98 21.71
C GLU A 95 -4.22 22.48 21.36
N PRO A 96 -3.44 21.87 22.28
CA PRO A 96 -2.14 21.29 21.91
C PRO A 96 -2.23 20.23 20.80
N TRP A 97 -3.29 19.42 20.78
CA TRP A 97 -3.51 18.46 19.70
C TRP A 97 -3.83 19.15 18.38
N ALA A 98 -4.65 20.19 18.44
CA ALA A 98 -5.03 20.97 17.27
C ALA A 98 -3.82 21.71 16.68
N VAL A 99 -2.95 22.25 17.52
CA VAL A 99 -1.66 22.85 17.11
C VAL A 99 -0.78 21.80 16.44
N LEU A 100 -0.50 20.66 17.10
CA LEU A 100 0.32 19.59 16.50
C LEU A 100 -0.23 19.12 15.15
N ALA A 101 -1.55 18.86 15.08
CA ALA A 101 -2.23 18.44 13.86
C ALA A 101 -2.22 19.48 12.74
N ARG A 102 -1.93 20.76 13.02
CA ARG A 102 -1.75 21.85 12.03
C ARG A 102 -0.28 22.19 11.77
N SER A 103 0.63 21.91 12.69
CA SER A 103 2.03 22.34 12.60
C SER A 103 2.94 21.31 11.92
N CYS A 104 2.76 20.01 12.16
CA CYS A 104 3.66 18.99 11.63
C CYS A 104 2.92 17.89 10.87
N GLY A 105 3.69 17.08 10.13
CA GLY A 105 3.24 15.79 9.62
C GLY A 105 3.29 14.76 10.75
N TRP A 106 4.11 13.73 10.57
CA TRP A 106 4.22 12.68 11.57
C TRP A 106 5.06 13.11 12.76
N TRP A 107 4.71 12.56 13.91
CA TRP A 107 5.41 12.80 15.16
C TRP A 107 5.26 11.60 16.10
N TRP A 108 6.28 11.35 16.92
CA TRP A 108 6.40 10.19 17.78
C TRP A 108 6.94 10.59 19.16
N PRO A 109 6.08 10.60 20.19
CA PRO A 109 6.53 10.82 21.54
C PRO A 109 7.19 9.56 22.10
N ARG A 110 8.34 9.75 22.75
CA ARG A 110 8.98 8.83 23.70
C ARG A 110 9.05 9.53 25.05
N GLU A 111 9.51 8.83 26.08
CA GLU A 111 9.51 9.36 27.45
C GLU A 111 10.38 10.61 27.60
N ARG A 112 11.48 10.71 26.82
CA ARG A 112 12.46 11.79 26.91
C ARG A 112 12.76 12.48 25.58
N VAL A 113 12.28 11.94 24.46
CA VAL A 113 12.54 12.44 23.11
C VAL A 113 11.23 12.46 22.34
N CYS A 114 11.03 13.48 21.52
CA CYS A 114 9.96 13.52 20.54
C CYS A 114 10.59 13.63 19.15
N VAL A 115 10.24 12.70 18.26
CA VAL A 115 10.59 12.83 16.83
C VAL A 115 9.44 13.54 16.15
N VAL A 116 9.72 14.57 15.36
CA VAL A 116 8.72 15.35 14.61
C VAL A 116 9.23 15.49 13.18
N SER A 117 8.32 15.37 12.22
CA SER A 117 8.57 15.53 10.79
C SER A 117 7.63 16.60 10.24
N ASP A 118 8.13 17.46 9.37
CA ASP A 118 7.29 18.36 8.59
C ASP A 118 6.31 17.59 7.70
N ARG A 119 5.33 18.29 7.13
CA ARG A 119 4.44 17.67 6.15
C ARG A 119 5.19 17.40 4.85
N PRO A 120 4.82 16.33 4.13
CA PRO A 120 5.17 16.22 2.72
C PRO A 120 4.75 17.48 1.96
N VAL A 121 5.63 17.98 1.11
CA VAL A 121 5.36 19.10 0.19
C VAL A 121 4.62 18.64 -1.07
N SER A 122 4.68 17.33 -1.38
CA SER A 122 3.86 16.70 -2.40
C SER A 122 3.49 15.27 -2.01
N LEU A 123 2.31 14.86 -2.45
CA LEU A 123 1.75 13.53 -2.25
C LEU A 123 0.98 13.13 -3.50
N SER A 124 1.32 11.97 -4.08
CA SER A 124 0.59 11.36 -5.18
C SER A 124 0.05 10.00 -4.77
N THR A 125 -1.21 9.76 -5.11
CA THR A 125 -1.95 8.56 -4.72
C THR A 125 -2.87 8.12 -5.84
N GLU A 126 -3.26 6.85 -5.81
CA GLU A 126 -4.33 6.32 -6.65
C GLU A 126 -5.42 5.66 -5.79
N VAL A 127 -6.62 5.54 -6.34
CA VAL A 127 -7.74 4.80 -5.74
C VAL A 127 -7.56 3.30 -6.00
N TRP A 128 -7.54 2.48 -4.95
CA TRP A 128 -7.31 1.04 -5.05
C TRP A 128 -8.53 0.18 -4.71
N GLN A 129 -9.54 0.75 -4.05
CA GLN A 129 -10.77 0.04 -3.68
C GLN A 129 -12.02 0.89 -3.97
N ASP A 130 -13.19 0.25 -4.08
CA ASP A 130 -14.46 0.91 -4.43
C ASP A 130 -15.00 1.80 -3.30
N ASN A 131 -14.45 1.67 -2.10
CA ASN A 131 -14.77 2.49 -0.93
C ASN A 131 -13.99 3.82 -0.89
N GLY A 132 -13.27 4.19 -1.96
CA GLY A 132 -12.49 5.43 -2.02
C GLY A 132 -11.14 5.37 -1.31
N ASN A 133 -10.71 4.20 -0.83
CA ASN A 133 -9.38 4.05 -0.25
C ASN A 133 -8.29 4.36 -1.28
N VAL A 134 -7.30 5.14 -0.85
CA VAL A 134 -6.14 5.51 -1.64
C VAL A 134 -4.86 4.84 -1.12
N ARG A 135 -3.89 4.68 -2.03
CA ARG A 135 -2.53 4.22 -1.73
C ARG A 135 -1.50 5.07 -2.46
N LEU A 136 -0.27 5.13 -1.95
CA LEU A 136 0.82 5.88 -2.58
C LEU A 136 1.13 5.33 -3.98
N HIS A 137 1.17 6.19 -4.97
CA HIS A 137 1.53 5.82 -6.33
C HIS A 137 1.89 7.06 -7.14
N ASP A 138 3.01 6.99 -7.85
CA ASP A 138 3.32 7.94 -8.92
C ASP A 138 4.18 7.22 -9.99
N PRO A 139 3.72 7.14 -11.25
CA PRO A 139 4.49 6.51 -12.32
C PRO A 139 5.58 7.41 -12.91
N ASN A 140 5.63 8.69 -12.56
CA ASN A 140 6.55 9.66 -13.17
C ASN A 140 7.57 10.24 -12.17
N GLY A 141 7.42 9.97 -10.88
CA GLY A 141 8.28 10.56 -9.85
C GLY A 141 8.09 9.97 -8.45
N PRO A 142 8.56 10.68 -7.40
CA PRO A 142 8.33 10.27 -6.03
C PRO A 142 6.84 10.44 -5.66
N ALA A 143 6.25 9.38 -5.10
CA ALA A 143 4.88 9.43 -4.61
C ALA A 143 4.72 10.34 -3.37
N MET A 144 5.82 10.65 -2.67
CA MET A 144 5.83 11.60 -1.57
C MET A 144 7.19 12.31 -1.52
N ARG A 145 7.18 13.62 -1.31
CA ARG A 145 8.40 14.44 -1.13
C ARG A 145 8.27 15.32 0.09
N PHE A 146 9.35 15.46 0.86
CA PHE A 146 9.46 16.37 2.00
C PHE A 146 10.26 17.62 1.64
N GLY A 147 10.10 18.68 2.45
CA GLY A 147 10.75 19.97 2.20
C GLY A 147 12.28 19.94 2.31
N ASP A 148 12.82 18.94 3.00
CA ASP A 148 14.27 18.68 3.14
C ASP A 148 14.86 17.88 1.97
N GLY A 149 14.05 17.53 0.97
CA GLY A 149 14.47 16.73 -0.19
C GLY A 149 14.37 15.22 0.02
N TRP A 150 13.86 14.74 1.16
CA TRP A 150 13.58 13.32 1.32
C TRP A 150 12.41 12.88 0.42
N GLU A 151 12.58 11.75 -0.27
CA GLU A 151 11.65 11.25 -1.28
C GLU A 151 11.27 9.80 -1.01
N VAL A 152 10.01 9.46 -1.29
CA VAL A 152 9.47 8.11 -1.20
C VAL A 152 8.86 7.75 -2.55
N TYR A 153 9.36 6.69 -3.16
CA TYR A 153 8.85 6.17 -4.42
C TYR A 153 7.94 4.98 -4.16
N ALA A 154 6.78 4.96 -4.81
CA ALA A 154 5.81 3.89 -4.63
C ALA A 154 5.15 3.50 -5.96
N TRP A 155 5.10 2.20 -6.20
CA TRP A 155 4.37 1.60 -7.31
C TRP A 155 3.18 0.85 -6.76
N HIS A 156 1.96 1.32 -7.03
CA HIS A 156 0.75 0.65 -6.58
C HIS A 156 0.74 0.36 -5.07
N GLY A 157 1.14 1.34 -4.25
CA GLY A 157 1.27 1.22 -2.79
C GLY A 157 2.52 0.47 -2.29
N THR A 158 3.27 -0.17 -3.19
CA THR A 158 4.52 -0.87 -2.85
C THR A 158 5.67 0.13 -2.84
N HIS A 159 6.37 0.27 -1.71
CA HIS A 159 7.59 1.08 -1.64
C HIS A 159 8.68 0.46 -2.52
N VAL A 160 9.26 1.26 -3.40
CA VAL A 160 10.27 0.83 -4.37
C VAL A 160 11.46 1.79 -4.35
N PRO A 161 12.66 1.33 -4.72
CA PRO A 161 13.77 2.24 -5.00
C PRO A 161 13.43 3.19 -6.16
N SER A 162 14.02 4.39 -6.16
CA SER A 162 13.76 5.42 -7.19
C SER A 162 14.01 4.93 -8.62
N TRP A 163 14.98 4.04 -8.82
CA TRP A 163 15.32 3.50 -10.14
C TRP A 163 14.17 2.75 -10.79
N VAL A 164 13.22 2.20 -10.01
CA VAL A 164 12.02 1.53 -10.55
C VAL A 164 11.13 2.48 -11.33
N ILE A 165 11.15 3.77 -10.99
CA ILE A 165 10.35 4.81 -11.65
C ILE A 165 11.20 5.63 -12.63
N THR A 166 12.47 5.86 -12.30
CA THR A 166 13.32 6.83 -13.03
C THR A 166 14.25 6.18 -14.07
N ASP A 167 14.69 4.94 -13.87
CA ASP A 167 15.61 4.22 -14.78
C ASP A 167 15.44 2.69 -14.68
N PRO A 168 14.26 2.13 -15.01
CA PRO A 168 13.91 0.72 -14.80
C PRO A 168 14.47 -0.23 -15.87
N ARG A 169 15.78 -0.18 -16.10
CA ARG A 169 16.47 -1.01 -17.10
C ARG A 169 16.46 -2.49 -16.74
N ALA A 170 16.42 -3.35 -17.76
CA ALA A 170 16.39 -4.80 -17.60
C ALA A 170 17.55 -5.34 -16.74
N TRP A 171 18.75 -4.78 -16.88
CA TRP A 171 19.90 -5.20 -16.09
C TRP A 171 19.77 -4.86 -14.59
N ARG A 172 19.10 -3.75 -14.23
CA ARG A 172 18.82 -3.41 -12.82
C ARG A 172 17.78 -4.38 -12.25
N ILE A 173 16.71 -4.62 -13.01
CA ILE A 173 15.68 -5.60 -12.67
C ILE A 173 16.30 -6.98 -12.42
N ALA A 174 17.22 -7.43 -13.29
CA ALA A 174 17.86 -8.74 -13.17
C ALA A 174 18.84 -8.87 -11.97
N ARG A 175 19.28 -7.74 -11.39
CA ARG A 175 20.17 -7.68 -10.21
C ARG A 175 19.41 -7.48 -8.90
N GLU A 176 18.20 -6.94 -8.96
CA GLU A 176 17.37 -6.73 -7.78
C GLU A 176 16.99 -8.07 -7.15
N THR A 177 17.23 -8.24 -5.85
CA THR A 177 16.99 -9.50 -5.13
C THR A 177 15.55 -9.60 -4.64
N ASN A 178 14.93 -8.46 -4.32
CA ASN A 178 13.54 -8.42 -3.87
C ASN A 178 12.58 -8.68 -5.03
N VAL A 179 11.84 -9.79 -4.93
CA VAL A 179 10.92 -10.25 -5.98
C VAL A 179 9.80 -9.23 -6.24
N GLU A 180 9.28 -8.58 -5.18
CA GLU A 180 8.23 -7.57 -5.33
C GLU A 180 8.74 -6.31 -6.03
N VAL A 181 9.96 -5.87 -5.73
CA VAL A 181 10.57 -4.72 -6.43
C VAL A 181 10.81 -5.05 -7.91
N ARG A 182 11.30 -6.26 -8.23
CA ARG A 182 11.40 -6.72 -9.62
C ARG A 182 10.04 -6.72 -10.32
N ARG A 183 9.00 -7.23 -9.65
CA ARG A 183 7.63 -7.26 -10.19
C ARG A 183 7.13 -5.85 -10.50
N CYS A 184 7.30 -4.90 -9.58
CA CYS A 184 6.93 -3.50 -9.79
C CYS A 184 7.67 -2.88 -10.98
N ALA A 185 8.98 -3.12 -11.11
CA ALA A 185 9.77 -2.59 -12.22
C ALA A 185 9.34 -3.17 -13.58
N ILE A 186 9.11 -4.49 -13.66
CA ILE A 186 8.61 -5.14 -14.89
C ILE A 186 7.20 -4.66 -15.22
N GLU A 187 6.34 -4.46 -14.22
CA GLU A 187 5.00 -3.91 -14.43
C GLU A 187 5.04 -2.47 -14.95
N HIS A 188 5.97 -1.65 -14.43
CA HIS A 188 6.18 -0.28 -14.87
C HIS A 188 6.65 -0.18 -16.32
N VAL A 189 7.69 -0.95 -16.72
CA VAL A 189 8.17 -0.93 -18.13
C VAL A 189 7.30 -1.75 -19.08
N GLY A 190 6.53 -2.69 -18.54
CA GLY A 190 5.78 -3.67 -19.30
C GLY A 190 6.62 -4.87 -19.76
N TRP A 191 5.96 -6.03 -19.81
CA TRP A 191 6.60 -7.31 -20.19
C TRP A 191 7.24 -7.29 -21.57
N ALA A 192 6.66 -6.60 -22.56
CA ALA A 192 7.19 -6.57 -23.91
C ALA A 192 8.58 -5.93 -23.95
N SER A 193 8.70 -4.71 -23.40
CA SER A 193 9.97 -3.99 -23.30
C SER A 193 10.99 -4.73 -22.44
N TYR A 194 10.57 -5.33 -21.33
CA TYR A 194 11.47 -6.13 -20.49
C TYR A 194 12.01 -7.37 -21.22
N ILE A 195 11.16 -8.12 -21.94
CA ILE A 195 11.57 -9.32 -22.70
C ILE A 195 12.59 -8.97 -23.76
N GLU A 196 12.34 -7.89 -24.50
CA GLU A 196 13.23 -7.38 -25.55
C GLU A 196 14.57 -6.94 -24.98
N GLU A 197 14.57 -6.04 -23.99
CA GLU A 197 15.80 -5.49 -23.40
C GLU A 197 16.61 -6.54 -22.63
N ALA A 198 15.95 -7.48 -21.95
CA ALA A 198 16.62 -8.59 -21.25
C ALA A 198 17.05 -9.72 -22.19
N GLY A 199 16.67 -9.70 -23.47
CA GLY A 199 16.98 -10.77 -24.42
C GLY A 199 16.39 -12.13 -24.04
N LEU A 200 15.19 -12.15 -23.46
CA LEU A 200 14.59 -13.42 -23.01
C LEU A 200 14.17 -14.29 -24.20
N ARG A 201 14.73 -15.51 -24.26
CA ARG A 201 14.42 -16.45 -25.34
C ARG A 201 13.08 -17.14 -25.07
N LEU A 202 12.12 -16.95 -25.97
CA LEU A 202 10.87 -17.73 -25.97
C LEU A 202 11.19 -19.21 -26.25
N LEU A 203 10.65 -20.10 -25.42
CA LEU A 203 10.85 -21.54 -25.53
C LEU A 203 9.64 -22.26 -26.11
N ALA A 204 8.45 -21.92 -25.61
CA ALA A 204 7.21 -22.58 -25.98
C ALA A 204 6.02 -21.67 -25.68
N THR A 205 4.91 -21.90 -26.40
CA THR A 205 3.62 -21.28 -26.11
C THR A 205 2.52 -22.34 -26.09
N ALA A 206 1.44 -22.06 -25.39
CA ALA A 206 0.25 -22.90 -25.36
C ALA A 206 -1.00 -22.06 -25.05
N PRO A 207 -2.19 -22.40 -25.56
CA PRO A 207 -3.45 -21.81 -25.08
C PRO A 207 -3.59 -21.99 -23.56
N ASP A 208 -4.12 -21.01 -22.83
CA ASP A 208 -4.39 -21.15 -21.39
C ASP A 208 -5.77 -21.80 -21.15
N PRO A 209 -5.86 -23.06 -20.70
CA PRO A 209 -7.14 -23.71 -20.41
C PRO A 209 -7.92 -22.98 -19.31
N GLY A 210 -7.20 -22.41 -18.33
CA GLY A 210 -7.79 -21.63 -17.24
C GLY A 210 -8.30 -20.25 -17.66
N ASN A 211 -7.89 -19.76 -18.83
CA ASN A 211 -8.26 -18.45 -19.35
C ASN A 211 -8.47 -18.48 -20.88
N PRO A 212 -9.60 -19.02 -21.36
CA PRO A 212 -9.88 -19.18 -22.79
C PRO A 212 -9.67 -17.88 -23.58
N GLY A 213 -9.00 -17.99 -24.73
CA GLY A 213 -8.61 -16.86 -25.58
C GLY A 213 -7.30 -16.17 -25.18
N CYS A 214 -6.65 -16.60 -24.09
CA CYS A 214 -5.31 -16.16 -23.71
C CYS A 214 -4.26 -17.25 -23.99
N GLU A 215 -3.00 -16.84 -24.06
CA GLU A 215 -1.86 -17.72 -24.33
C GLU A 215 -0.86 -17.66 -23.17
N LEU A 216 -0.34 -18.83 -22.79
CA LEU A 216 0.80 -19.00 -21.92
C LEU A 216 2.09 -18.96 -22.75
N ARG A 217 3.10 -18.22 -22.27
CA ARG A 217 4.41 -18.14 -22.94
C ARG A 217 5.53 -18.42 -21.96
N LEU A 218 6.36 -19.42 -22.28
CA LEU A 218 7.47 -19.82 -21.43
C LEU A 218 8.78 -19.26 -21.96
N TYR A 219 9.48 -18.48 -21.13
CA TYR A 219 10.75 -17.85 -21.47
C TYR A 219 11.91 -18.44 -20.67
N HIS A 220 13.05 -18.59 -21.34
CA HIS A 220 14.32 -18.90 -20.69
C HIS A 220 14.90 -17.65 -20.03
N VAL A 221 15.30 -17.74 -18.76
CA VAL A 221 15.97 -16.65 -18.05
C VAL A 221 17.40 -17.05 -17.68
N ARG A 222 17.58 -18.13 -16.92
CA ARG A 222 18.88 -18.70 -16.51
C ARG A 222 18.75 -20.23 -16.39
N ASP A 223 19.86 -20.97 -16.32
CA ASP A 223 19.89 -22.45 -16.38
C ASP A 223 18.89 -23.18 -15.47
N ARG A 224 18.58 -22.63 -14.28
CA ARG A 224 17.66 -23.24 -13.31
C ARG A 224 16.31 -22.54 -13.20
N THR A 225 16.05 -21.52 -14.01
CA THR A 225 14.89 -20.65 -13.83
C THR A 225 14.30 -20.21 -15.17
N LYS A 226 13.00 -20.43 -15.30
CA LYS A 226 12.18 -19.95 -16.41
C LYS A 226 11.11 -19.00 -15.90
N VAL A 227 10.56 -18.20 -16.80
CA VAL A 227 9.41 -17.34 -16.51
C VAL A 227 8.25 -17.76 -17.39
N LEU A 228 7.14 -18.11 -16.76
CA LEU A 228 5.87 -18.34 -17.42
C LEU A 228 5.08 -17.03 -17.43
N LEU A 229 4.89 -16.44 -18.60
CA LEU A 229 4.04 -15.28 -18.79
C LEU A 229 2.59 -15.75 -18.99
N ALA A 230 1.68 -15.28 -18.14
CA ALA A 230 0.26 -15.56 -18.17
C ALA A 230 -0.56 -14.26 -18.14
N VAL A 231 -1.82 -14.34 -18.58
CA VAL A 231 -2.76 -13.21 -18.57
C VAL A 231 -3.74 -13.41 -17.41
N ASN A 232 -4.08 -12.35 -16.67
CA ASN A 232 -5.11 -12.43 -15.64
C ASN A 232 -6.45 -12.87 -16.22
N GLY A 233 -7.20 -13.69 -15.48
CA GLY A 233 -8.58 -14.04 -15.83
C GLY A 233 -9.53 -12.87 -15.62
N SER A 234 -9.33 -12.12 -14.54
CA SER A 234 -10.10 -10.93 -14.19
C SER A 234 -9.67 -9.72 -15.00
N VAL A 235 -10.64 -8.88 -15.32
CA VAL A 235 -10.43 -7.59 -15.98
C VAL A 235 -10.20 -6.53 -14.92
N GLU A 236 -9.20 -5.67 -15.12
CA GLU A 236 -8.94 -4.51 -14.28
C GLU A 236 -10.03 -3.45 -14.47
N ARG A 237 -10.09 -2.44 -13.58
CA ARG A 237 -11.09 -1.36 -13.66
C ARG A 237 -11.08 -0.60 -14.98
N ASP A 238 -9.93 -0.54 -15.64
CA ASP A 238 -9.73 0.12 -16.94
C ASP A 238 -10.12 -0.76 -18.15
N GLY A 239 -10.66 -1.96 -17.90
CA GLY A 239 -11.05 -2.89 -18.96
C GLY A 239 -9.91 -3.75 -19.49
N ARG A 240 -8.66 -3.55 -19.04
CA ARG A 240 -7.50 -4.31 -19.51
C ARG A 240 -7.28 -5.56 -18.68
N ARG A 241 -6.59 -6.55 -19.26
CA ARG A 241 -6.06 -7.71 -18.53
C ARG A 241 -4.56 -7.54 -18.36
N ARG A 242 -4.09 -7.60 -17.12
CA ARG A 242 -2.66 -7.56 -16.81
C ARG A 242 -1.98 -8.88 -17.19
N ARG A 243 -0.71 -8.78 -17.56
CA ARG A 243 0.18 -9.92 -17.73
C ARG A 243 1.06 -10.09 -16.50
N TYR A 244 1.26 -11.31 -16.05
CA TYR A 244 2.12 -11.63 -14.92
C TYR A 244 3.12 -12.71 -15.32
N GLY A 245 4.34 -12.56 -14.82
CA GLY A 245 5.38 -13.58 -14.96
C GLY A 245 5.52 -14.37 -13.68
N LEU A 246 5.36 -15.67 -13.78
CA LEU A 246 5.52 -16.62 -12.69
C LEU A 246 6.90 -17.27 -12.84
N THR A 247 7.70 -17.23 -11.78
CA THR A 247 9.01 -17.89 -11.77
C THR A 247 8.79 -19.38 -11.59
N VAL A 248 9.26 -20.19 -12.54
CA VAL A 248 9.09 -21.65 -12.53
C VAL A 248 10.46 -22.36 -12.64
N PRO A 249 10.58 -23.60 -12.14
CA PRO A 249 11.79 -24.40 -12.27
C PRO A 249 12.27 -24.57 -13.72
N GLY A 250 13.60 -24.60 -13.90
CA GLY A 250 14.24 -24.68 -15.21
C GLY A 250 13.98 -25.99 -15.99
N HIS A 251 13.46 -27.05 -15.37
CA HIS A 251 13.20 -28.32 -16.04
C HIS A 251 11.92 -28.32 -16.91
N PHE A 252 11.00 -27.37 -16.72
CA PHE A 252 9.77 -27.31 -17.51
C PHE A 252 10.01 -26.91 -18.95
N THR A 253 9.61 -27.73 -19.92
CA THR A 253 9.63 -27.41 -21.36
C THR A 253 8.25 -27.05 -21.90
N ASP A 254 7.19 -27.46 -21.20
CA ASP A 254 5.80 -27.24 -21.55
C ASP A 254 5.17 -26.12 -20.70
N PRO A 255 4.58 -25.07 -21.31
CA PRO A 255 3.89 -24.01 -20.58
C PRO A 255 2.70 -24.50 -19.75
N ILE A 256 2.00 -25.55 -20.17
CA ILE A 256 0.84 -26.12 -19.44
C ILE A 256 1.29 -26.78 -18.15
N ALA A 257 2.32 -27.63 -18.22
CA ALA A 257 2.95 -28.22 -17.04
C ALA A 257 3.51 -27.15 -16.08
N ALA A 258 4.16 -26.11 -16.62
CA ALA A 258 4.65 -25.00 -15.82
C ALA A 258 3.50 -24.25 -15.11
N ALA A 259 2.38 -24.02 -15.80
CA ALA A 259 1.20 -23.39 -15.21
C ALA A 259 0.61 -24.26 -14.10
N GLY A 260 0.40 -25.56 -14.36
CA GLY A 260 -0.09 -26.52 -13.35
C GLY A 260 0.75 -26.50 -12.08
N TRP A 261 2.08 -26.50 -12.20
CA TRP A 261 2.99 -26.44 -11.05
C TRP A 261 2.76 -25.22 -10.16
N THR A 262 2.44 -24.05 -10.73
CA THR A 262 2.15 -22.83 -9.95
C THR A 262 0.87 -22.94 -9.11
N TYR A 263 -0.01 -23.89 -9.43
CA TYR A 263 -1.22 -24.23 -8.68
C TYR A 263 -1.10 -25.50 -7.84
N GLY A 264 0.08 -26.14 -7.81
CA GLY A 264 0.25 -27.44 -7.16
C GLY A 264 -0.42 -28.60 -7.90
N LEU A 265 -0.68 -28.44 -9.21
CA LEU A 265 -1.31 -29.43 -10.09
C LEU A 265 -0.29 -30.02 -11.06
N SER A 266 -0.58 -31.21 -11.57
CA SER A 266 0.08 -31.72 -12.78
C SER A 266 -0.38 -30.97 -14.03
N GLY A 267 0.40 -31.07 -15.11
CA GLY A 267 0.00 -30.51 -16.42
C GLY A 267 -1.31 -31.12 -16.95
N ALA A 268 -1.53 -32.43 -16.72
CA ALA A 268 -2.74 -33.12 -17.12
C ALA A 268 -3.98 -32.58 -16.37
N GLU A 269 -3.88 -32.40 -15.06
CA GLU A 269 -4.97 -31.81 -14.25
C GLU A 269 -5.24 -30.36 -14.65
N TYR A 270 -4.17 -29.56 -14.85
CA TYR A 270 -4.32 -28.18 -15.29
C TYR A 270 -4.98 -28.07 -16.68
N SER A 271 -4.69 -29.01 -17.58
CA SER A 271 -5.28 -29.03 -18.94
C SER A 271 -6.79 -29.23 -18.96
N GLN A 272 -7.36 -29.77 -17.86
CA GLN A 272 -8.79 -30.01 -17.73
C GLN A 272 -9.56 -28.83 -17.14
N LEU A 273 -8.88 -27.73 -16.77
CA LEU A 273 -9.55 -26.52 -16.29
C LEU A 273 -10.40 -25.90 -17.40
N LEU A 274 -11.67 -25.64 -17.11
CA LEU A 274 -12.63 -25.06 -18.05
C LEU A 274 -12.72 -23.53 -17.92
N ARG A 275 -12.44 -22.99 -16.72
CA ARG A 275 -12.35 -21.54 -16.44
C ARG A 275 -11.88 -21.32 -15.00
N ARG A 276 -11.02 -20.34 -14.75
CA ARG A 276 -10.78 -19.83 -13.38
C ARG A 276 -11.99 -19.00 -12.91
N THR A 277 -12.49 -19.29 -11.71
CA THR A 277 -13.37 -18.36 -10.96
C THR A 277 -12.56 -17.24 -10.35
#